data_AF-A0AAQ1ZHN1-F1
#
_entry.id   AF-A0AAQ1ZHN1-F1
#
_cell.length_a   1.000
_cell.length_b   1.000
_cell.length_c   1.000
_cell.angle_alpha   90.00
_cell.angle_beta   90.00
_cell.angle_gamma   90.00
#
_symmetry.space_group_name_H-M   'P 1'
#
loop_
_entity.id
_entity.type
_entity.pdbx_description
1 polymer ?
#
loop_
_entity_poly.entity_id
_entity_poly.type
_entity_poly.pdbx_seq_one_letter_code
_entity_poly.pdbx_strand_id
1 'polypeptide(L)'
;MNTVATLIIYQLIFFLLAGASAVILLVYKKQCLNRMRNSALRYMLGLLMAYGLLFLVLILNRESEFVYAVFQHAHLSRHLKGVGVYFILMPAIYSVFLLEYEEKGGKDASWNDKLKLMASVSINAMGAFFGLLFANFLLDGHSFGELVTTTKEAFCCTEWWAWPLLIVTVALFVWVVKYDHDKHHPKRRSKKRTDNAKTR
;
A
#
# COMPACT_ATOMS: atom_id res chain seq x y z
N MET A 1 -32.74 8.74 16.23
CA MET A 1 -32.13 8.65 14.89
C MET A 1 -32.14 7.20 14.44
N ASN A 2 -32.54 6.92 13.20
CA ASN A 2 -32.66 5.55 12.69
C ASN A 2 -31.26 4.93 12.54
N THR A 3 -31.00 3.76 13.15
CA THR A 3 -29.67 3.13 13.20
C THR A 3 -29.04 2.93 11.81
N VAL A 4 -29.89 2.65 10.82
CA VAL A 4 -29.49 2.51 9.40
C VAL A 4 -29.03 3.85 8.80
N ALA A 5 -29.72 4.94 9.12
CA ALA A 5 -29.34 6.27 8.62
C ALA A 5 -27.97 6.71 9.16
N THR A 6 -27.69 6.43 10.43
CA THR A 6 -26.39 6.72 11.06
C THR A 6 -25.25 5.95 10.40
N LEU A 7 -25.45 4.66 10.07
CA LEU A 7 -24.44 3.85 9.37
C LEU A 7 -24.17 4.37 7.95
N ILE A 8 -25.22 4.78 7.23
CA ILE A 8 -25.07 5.39 5.89
C ILE A 8 -24.26 6.70 5.98
N ILE A 9 -24.53 7.53 7.00
CA ILE A 9 -23.79 8.77 7.23
C ILE A 9 -22.30 8.48 7.49
N TYR A 10 -21.97 7.51 8.36
CA TYR A 10 -20.58 7.13 8.61
C TYR A 10 -19.88 6.63 7.34
N GLN A 11 -20.55 5.81 6.54
CA GLN A 11 -19.99 5.33 5.28
C GLN A 11 -19.74 6.47 4.28
N LEU A 12 -20.67 7.41 4.15
CA LEU A 12 -20.51 8.58 3.28
C LEU A 12 -19.33 9.44 3.73
N ILE A 13 -19.20 9.69 5.02
CA ILE A 13 -18.11 10.51 5.58
C ILE A 13 -16.77 9.83 5.40
N PHE A 14 -16.69 8.51 5.57
CA PHE A 14 -15.49 7.75 5.26
C PHE A 14 -15.04 7.95 3.81
N PHE A 15 -15.96 7.82 2.84
CA PHE A 15 -15.64 8.04 1.44
C PHE A 15 -15.27 9.49 1.14
N LEU A 16 -15.90 10.47 1.80
CA LEU A 16 -15.53 11.88 1.68
C LEU A 16 -14.11 12.12 2.19
N LEU A 17 -13.73 11.55 3.33
CA LEU A 17 -12.39 11.70 3.90
C LEU A 17 -11.33 11.02 3.01
N ALA A 18 -11.63 9.82 2.53
CA ALA A 18 -10.78 9.08 1.60
C ALA A 18 -10.61 9.83 0.28
N GLY A 19 -11.71 10.34 -0.27
CA GLY A 19 -11.72 11.14 -1.50
C GLY A 19 -10.95 12.44 -1.34
N ALA A 20 -11.15 13.17 -0.24
CA ALA A 20 -10.42 14.39 0.07
C ALA A 20 -8.90 14.12 0.16
N SER A 21 -8.50 13.05 0.86
CA SER A 21 -7.10 12.64 0.96
C SER A 21 -6.51 12.32 -0.42
N ALA A 22 -7.25 11.59 -1.27
CA ALA A 22 -6.83 11.28 -2.63
C ALA A 22 -6.70 12.56 -3.50
N VAL A 23 -7.64 13.50 -3.40
CA VAL A 23 -7.58 14.79 -4.11
C VAL A 23 -6.37 15.60 -3.69
N ILE A 24 -6.10 15.71 -2.38
CA ILE A 24 -4.91 16.41 -1.87
C ILE A 24 -3.64 15.79 -2.45
N LEU A 25 -3.53 14.46 -2.44
CA LEU A 25 -2.38 13.75 -3.00
C LEU A 25 -2.23 13.95 -4.51
N LEU A 26 -3.33 13.96 -5.28
CA LEU A 26 -3.30 14.22 -6.72
C LEU A 26 -2.90 15.66 -7.05
N VAL A 27 -3.42 16.64 -6.31
CA VAL A 27 -3.05 18.06 -6.45
C VAL A 27 -1.58 18.24 -6.11
N TYR A 28 -1.11 17.65 -5.01
CA TYR A 28 0.29 17.68 -4.61
C TYR A 28 1.20 17.04 -5.66
N LYS A 29 0.79 15.90 -6.25
CA LYS A 29 1.50 15.28 -7.36
C LYS A 29 1.65 16.25 -8.54
N LYS A 30 0.53 16.86 -8.98
CA LYS A 30 0.49 17.75 -10.14
C LYS A 30 1.29 19.04 -9.92
N GLN A 31 1.16 19.66 -8.75
CA GLN A 31 1.73 20.98 -8.47
C GLN A 31 3.20 20.92 -8.03
N CYS A 32 3.56 19.98 -7.15
CA CYS A 32 4.89 19.90 -6.56
C CYS A 32 5.74 18.80 -7.20
N LEU A 33 5.22 17.56 -7.21
CA LEU A 33 6.03 16.40 -7.57
C LEU A 33 6.43 16.40 -9.05
N ASN A 34 5.51 16.73 -9.96
CA ASN A 34 5.79 16.74 -11.40
C ASN A 34 6.79 17.83 -11.83
N ARG A 35 7.02 18.85 -11.00
CA ARG A 35 8.02 19.89 -11.27
C ARG A 35 9.45 19.41 -10.98
N MET A 36 9.60 18.32 -10.23
CA MET A 36 10.92 17.82 -9.83
C MET A 36 11.53 16.91 -10.90
N ARG A 37 12.78 17.20 -11.26
CA ARG A 37 13.57 16.38 -12.20
C ARG A 37 14.06 15.06 -11.59
N ASN A 38 14.28 15.03 -10.27
CA ASN A 38 14.79 13.84 -9.59
C ASN A 38 13.63 12.91 -9.19
N SER A 39 13.56 11.74 -9.84
CA SER A 39 12.54 10.73 -9.61
C SER A 39 12.55 10.14 -8.20
N ALA A 40 13.71 10.01 -7.56
CA ALA A 40 13.83 9.48 -6.20
C ALA A 40 13.27 10.47 -5.17
N LEU A 41 13.65 11.75 -5.27
CA LEU A 41 13.10 12.80 -4.41
C LEU A 41 11.59 12.95 -4.59
N ARG A 42 11.12 12.88 -5.84
CA ARG A 42 9.71 12.90 -6.19
C ARG A 42 8.93 11.80 -5.47
N TYR A 43 9.47 10.58 -5.48
CA TYR A 43 8.88 9.43 -4.80
C TYR A 43 8.90 9.59 -3.27
N MET A 44 10.04 9.98 -2.69
CA MET A 44 10.19 10.20 -1.24
C MET A 44 9.25 11.28 -0.70
N LEU A 45 9.17 12.43 -1.37
CA LEU A 45 8.28 13.53 -0.98
C LEU A 45 6.80 13.17 -1.15
N GLY A 46 6.48 12.38 -2.18
CA GLY A 46 5.13 11.85 -2.36
C GLY A 46 4.74 10.94 -1.20
N LEU A 47 5.59 9.99 -0.83
CA LEU A 47 5.34 9.11 0.31
C LEU A 47 5.26 9.90 1.62
N LEU A 48 6.17 10.84 1.87
CA LEU A 48 6.15 11.67 3.07
C LEU A 48 4.79 12.36 3.25
N MET A 49 4.21 12.92 2.17
CA MET A 49 2.89 13.54 2.22
C MET A 49 1.78 12.52 2.50
N ALA A 50 1.83 11.33 1.88
CA ALA A 50 0.86 10.27 2.12
C ALA A 50 0.88 9.77 3.56
N TYR A 51 2.07 9.50 4.11
CA TYR A 51 2.22 9.10 5.51
C TYR A 51 1.89 10.24 6.49
N GLY A 52 2.17 11.49 6.12
CA GLY A 52 1.79 12.67 6.91
C GLY A 52 0.28 12.83 7.03
N LEU A 53 -0.46 12.69 5.92
CA LEU A 53 -1.92 12.67 5.92
C LEU A 53 -2.46 11.50 6.76
N LEU A 54 -1.85 10.33 6.61
CA LEU A 54 -2.20 9.14 7.36
C LEU A 54 -2.03 9.35 8.87
N PHE A 55 -0.92 9.93 9.30
CA PHE A 55 -0.64 10.27 10.69
C PHE A 55 -1.62 11.32 11.24
N LEU A 56 -1.98 12.33 10.44
CA LEU A 56 -2.97 13.33 10.83
C LEU A 56 -4.35 12.71 11.03
N VAL A 57 -4.78 11.84 10.11
CA VAL A 57 -6.04 11.08 10.25
C VAL A 57 -6.00 10.17 11.47
N LEU A 58 -4.86 9.56 11.80
CA LEU A 58 -4.69 8.76 13.01
C LEU A 58 -4.91 9.59 14.28
N ILE A 59 -4.32 10.80 14.36
CA ILE A 59 -4.53 11.71 15.49
C ILE A 59 -6.01 12.11 15.58
N LEU A 60 -6.63 12.53 14.47
CA LEU A 60 -8.06 12.88 14.45
C LEU A 60 -8.94 11.71 14.90
N ASN A 61 -8.57 10.48 14.53
CA ASN A 61 -9.27 9.27 14.92
C ASN A 61 -9.15 8.97 16.43
N ARG A 62 -8.08 9.40 17.09
CA ARG A 62 -7.92 9.27 18.56
C ARG A 62 -8.63 10.37 19.32
N GLU A 63 -8.55 11.60 18.84
CA GLU A 63 -9.10 12.78 19.51
C GLU A 63 -10.63 12.90 19.33
N SER A 64 -11.18 12.34 18.24
CA SER A 64 -12.59 12.46 17.92
C SER A 64 -13.30 11.11 17.94
N GLU A 65 -14.21 10.92 18.91
CA GLU A 65 -15.11 9.76 18.97
C GLU A 65 -15.93 9.60 17.68
N PHE A 66 -16.24 10.71 17.01
CA PHE A 66 -16.95 10.69 15.74
C PHE A 66 -16.12 10.08 14.61
N VAL A 67 -14.86 10.49 14.48
CA VAL A 67 -13.94 9.95 13.46
C VAL A 67 -13.65 8.47 13.76
N TYR A 68 -13.48 8.13 15.04
CA TYR A 68 -13.39 6.76 15.50
C TYR A 68 -14.59 5.91 15.05
N ALA A 69 -15.81 6.40 15.30
CA ALA A 69 -17.04 5.73 14.89
C ALA A 69 -17.13 5.58 13.36
N VAL A 70 -16.73 6.60 12.59
CA VAL A 70 -16.66 6.56 11.12
C VAL A 70 -15.77 5.42 10.65
N PHE A 71 -14.55 5.29 11.17
CA PHE A 71 -13.62 4.25 10.74
C PHE A 71 -14.01 2.85 11.23
N GLN A 72 -14.57 2.73 12.43
CA GLN A 72 -15.07 1.47 13.00
C GLN A 72 -16.23 0.88 12.19
N HIS A 73 -17.16 1.74 11.77
CA HIS A 73 -18.40 1.33 11.10
C HIS A 73 -18.34 1.44 9.57
N ALA A 74 -17.28 2.05 9.02
CA ALA A 74 -17.03 2.03 7.59
C ALA A 74 -16.70 0.59 7.15
N HIS A 75 -17.50 0.07 6.24
CA HIS A 75 -17.24 -1.20 5.59
C HIS A 75 -16.67 -0.95 4.20
N LEU A 76 -15.49 -1.49 3.91
CA LEU A 76 -14.97 -1.52 2.55
C LEU A 76 -15.55 -2.72 1.76
N SER A 77 -15.86 -3.81 2.48
CA SER A 77 -16.59 -4.98 1.99
C SER A 77 -17.32 -5.66 3.15
N ARG A 78 -18.20 -6.64 2.85
CA ARG A 78 -18.99 -7.41 3.86
C ARG A 78 -18.14 -8.02 4.99
N HIS A 79 -16.81 -8.15 4.81
CA HIS A 79 -15.88 -8.79 5.76
C HIS A 79 -14.69 -7.93 6.19
N LEU A 80 -14.49 -6.73 5.64
CA LEU A 80 -13.33 -5.87 5.94
C LEU A 80 -13.75 -4.64 6.75
N LYS A 81 -13.36 -4.59 8.02
CA LYS A 81 -13.52 -3.41 8.91
C LYS A 81 -12.61 -2.28 8.42
N GLY A 82 -13.16 -1.07 8.31
CA GLY A 82 -12.59 0.05 7.53
C GLY A 82 -11.30 0.66 8.09
N VAL A 83 -11.10 0.64 9.41
CA VAL A 83 -9.94 1.29 10.07
C VAL A 83 -8.62 0.78 9.48
N GLY A 84 -8.25 -0.49 9.69
CA GLY A 84 -6.94 -1.02 9.30
C GLY A 84 -6.72 -1.02 7.79
N VAL A 85 -7.79 -1.21 7.00
CA VAL A 85 -7.69 -1.32 5.55
C VAL A 85 -7.43 0.04 4.90
N TYR A 86 -8.08 1.12 5.36
CA TYR A 86 -7.83 2.46 4.84
C TYR A 86 -6.36 2.87 5.02
N PHE A 87 -5.86 2.72 6.24
CA PHE A 87 -4.51 3.14 6.58
C PHE A 87 -3.43 2.31 5.85
N ILE A 88 -3.67 1.03 5.57
CA ILE A 88 -2.72 0.20 4.81
C ILE A 88 -2.82 0.47 3.30
N LEU A 89 -4.04 0.58 2.75
CA LEU A 89 -4.24 0.69 1.32
C LEU A 89 -3.84 2.05 0.76
N MET A 90 -4.04 3.14 1.50
CA MET A 90 -3.79 4.49 0.97
C MET A 90 -2.33 4.70 0.52
N PRO A 91 -1.31 4.43 1.34
CA PRO A 91 0.09 4.56 0.91
C PRO A 91 0.46 3.57 -0.20
N ALA A 92 -0.08 2.36 -0.13
CA ALA A 92 0.18 1.30 -1.10
C ALA A 92 -0.39 1.62 -2.49
N ILE A 93 -1.62 2.11 -2.57
CA ILE A 93 -2.25 2.55 -3.81
C ILE A 93 -1.55 3.81 -4.33
N TYR A 94 -1.24 4.76 -3.46
CA TYR A 94 -0.60 6.00 -3.88
C TYR A 94 0.80 5.76 -4.46
N SER A 95 1.53 4.77 -3.97
CA SER A 95 2.85 4.43 -4.51
C SER A 95 2.81 3.91 -5.96
N VAL A 96 1.70 3.28 -6.38
CA VAL A 96 1.45 2.91 -7.78
C VAL A 96 1.42 4.15 -8.67
N PHE A 97 0.68 5.18 -8.26
CA PHE A 97 0.56 6.45 -8.99
C PHE A 97 1.86 7.24 -9.03
N LEU A 98 2.68 7.15 -7.97
CA LEU A 98 4.00 7.79 -7.91
C LEU A 98 5.03 7.12 -8.82
N LEU A 99 4.92 5.81 -9.05
CA LEU A 99 5.80 5.06 -9.95
C LEU A 99 5.43 5.19 -11.43
N GLU A 100 4.31 5.88 -11.74
CA GLU A 100 3.83 6.13 -13.11
C GLU A 100 3.66 4.82 -13.89
N TYR A 101 3.14 3.78 -13.23
CA TYR A 101 3.01 2.45 -13.83
C TYR A 101 2.18 2.45 -15.12
N GLU A 102 1.10 3.23 -15.17
CA GLU A 102 0.27 3.38 -16.37
C GLU A 102 1.05 4.02 -17.53
N GLU A 103 1.84 5.07 -17.25
CA GLU A 103 2.66 5.75 -18.25
C GLU A 103 3.79 4.85 -18.77
N LYS A 104 4.23 3.88 -17.97
CA LYS A 104 5.24 2.85 -18.34
C LYS A 104 4.65 1.65 -19.09
N GLY A 105 3.41 1.75 -19.56
CA GLY A 105 2.74 0.71 -20.35
C GLY A 105 1.84 -0.22 -19.54
N GLY A 106 1.68 0.00 -18.23
CA GLY A 106 0.74 -0.76 -17.40
C GLY A 106 0.91 -2.27 -17.54
N LYS A 107 -0.09 -2.94 -18.12
CA LYS A 107 -0.06 -4.41 -18.36
C LYS A 107 1.13 -4.84 -19.23
N ASP A 108 1.61 -3.96 -20.10
CA ASP A 108 2.74 -4.17 -21.01
C ASP A 108 4.07 -3.66 -20.47
N ALA A 109 4.10 -3.17 -19.22
CA ALA A 109 5.33 -2.72 -18.58
C ALA A 109 6.37 -3.85 -18.45
N SER A 110 7.64 -3.46 -18.43
CA SER A 110 8.77 -4.39 -18.30
C SER A 110 8.68 -5.20 -16.99
N TRP A 111 9.25 -6.42 -16.99
CA TRP A 111 9.31 -7.25 -15.78
C TRP A 111 9.97 -6.51 -14.59
N ASN A 112 11.00 -5.71 -14.86
CA ASN A 112 11.68 -4.93 -13.83
C ASN A 112 10.78 -3.84 -13.24
N ASP A 113 9.91 -3.20 -14.04
CA ASP A 113 8.98 -2.20 -13.53
C ASP A 113 7.83 -2.85 -12.76
N LYS A 114 7.36 -4.03 -13.18
CA LYS A 114 6.39 -4.84 -12.40
C LYS A 114 6.96 -5.26 -11.04
N LEU A 115 8.24 -5.67 -10.99
CA LEU A 115 8.92 -5.97 -9.72
C LEU A 115 9.08 -4.73 -8.83
N LYS A 116 9.46 -3.57 -9.39
CA LYS A 116 9.54 -2.30 -8.64
C LYS A 116 8.20 -1.89 -8.07
N LEU A 117 7.13 -2.03 -8.86
CA LEU A 117 5.77 -1.78 -8.42
C LEU A 117 5.40 -2.70 -7.26
N MET A 118 5.62 -4.00 -7.43
CA MET A 118 5.33 -4.99 -6.39
C MET A 118 6.08 -4.67 -5.09
N ALA A 119 7.39 -4.45 -5.17
CA ALA A 119 8.22 -4.12 -4.02
C ALA A 119 7.73 -2.83 -3.34
N SER A 120 7.39 -1.80 -4.12
CA SER A 120 6.86 -0.54 -3.61
C SER A 120 5.54 -0.72 -2.87
N VAL A 121 4.57 -1.41 -3.48
CA VAL A 121 3.25 -1.66 -2.86
C VAL A 121 3.43 -2.48 -1.57
N SER A 122 4.24 -3.54 -1.59
CA SER A 122 4.47 -4.39 -0.42
C SER A 122 5.20 -3.65 0.71
N ILE A 123 6.27 -2.92 0.40
CA ILE A 123 7.03 -2.15 1.40
C ILE A 123 6.15 -1.06 2.01
N ASN A 124 5.33 -0.37 1.21
CA ASN A 124 4.44 0.67 1.73
C ASN A 124 3.28 0.12 2.54
N ALA A 125 2.69 -1.01 2.14
CA ALA A 125 1.66 -1.67 2.95
C ALA A 125 2.23 -2.11 4.30
N MET A 126 3.44 -2.68 4.31
CA MET A 126 4.11 -3.11 5.53
C MET A 126 4.56 -1.92 6.39
N GLY A 127 5.11 -0.87 5.77
CA GLY A 127 5.48 0.38 6.43
C GLY A 127 4.28 1.07 7.06
N ALA A 128 3.13 1.08 6.39
CA ALA A 128 1.88 1.60 6.95
C ALA A 128 1.40 0.76 8.14
N PHE A 129 1.41 -0.57 8.01
CA PHE A 129 1.01 -1.46 9.10
C PHE A 129 1.87 -1.28 10.35
N PHE A 130 3.20 -1.39 10.23
CA PHE A 130 4.11 -1.21 11.38
C PHE A 130 4.13 0.24 11.87
N GLY A 131 4.09 1.21 10.96
CA GLY A 131 4.04 2.62 11.31
C GLY A 131 2.81 2.97 12.15
N LEU A 132 1.64 2.40 11.82
CA LEU A 132 0.43 2.54 12.64
C LEU A 132 0.58 1.90 14.02
N LEU A 133 1.11 0.68 14.10
CA LEU A 133 1.31 -0.01 15.37
C LEU A 133 2.24 0.79 16.28
N PHE A 134 3.37 1.25 15.72
CA PHE A 134 4.38 2.02 16.45
C PHE A 134 3.85 3.40 16.85
N ALA A 135 3.14 4.09 15.95
CA ALA A 135 2.53 5.37 16.26
C ALA A 135 1.47 5.23 17.35
N ASN A 136 0.60 4.21 17.30
CA ASN A 136 -0.38 3.98 18.36
C ASN A 136 0.30 3.68 19.71
N PHE A 137 1.30 2.81 19.72
CA PHE A 137 2.07 2.48 20.93
C PHE A 137 2.69 3.73 21.57
N LEU A 138 3.31 4.60 20.78
CA LEU A 138 3.88 5.86 21.29
C LEU A 138 2.80 6.85 21.74
N LEU A 139 1.68 6.94 21.01
CA LEU A 139 0.56 7.80 21.38
C LEU A 139 -0.18 7.29 22.63
N ASP A 140 -0.05 6.02 22.99
CA ASP A 140 -0.53 5.44 24.26
C ASP A 140 0.35 5.85 25.47
N GLY A 141 1.42 6.62 25.24
CA GLY A 141 2.31 7.14 26.29
C GLY A 141 3.53 6.27 26.56
N HIS A 142 3.72 5.17 25.82
CA HIS A 142 4.91 4.34 25.94
C HIS A 142 6.15 5.03 25.38
N SER A 143 7.30 4.75 25.98
CA SER A 143 8.56 5.31 25.52
C SER A 143 9.08 4.63 24.25
N PHE A 144 9.92 5.35 23.50
CA PHE A 144 10.63 4.75 22.36
C PHE A 144 11.55 3.59 22.80
N GLY A 145 12.08 3.65 24.04
CA GLY A 145 12.85 2.56 24.62
C GLY A 145 12.03 1.27 24.75
N GLU A 146 10.81 1.38 25.29
CA GLU A 146 9.85 0.27 25.36
C GLU A 146 9.49 -0.27 23.98
N LEU A 147 9.28 0.61 23.00
CA LEU A 147 8.98 0.18 21.64
C LEU A 147 10.11 -0.67 21.05
N VAL A 148 11.36 -0.25 21.25
CA VAL A 148 12.54 -0.99 20.79
C VAL A 148 12.66 -2.33 21.52
N THR A 149 12.44 -2.39 22.84
CA THR A 149 12.51 -3.64 23.59
C THR A 149 11.40 -4.60 23.18
N THR A 150 10.14 -4.14 23.10
CA THR A 150 9.01 -4.97 22.66
C THR A 150 9.20 -5.47 21.24
N THR A 151 9.74 -4.66 20.34
CA THR A 151 10.07 -5.09 18.97
C THR A 151 11.14 -6.17 18.99
N LYS A 152 12.22 -6.01 19.77
CA LYS A 152 13.27 -7.04 19.90
C LYS A 152 12.72 -8.34 20.47
N GLU A 153 11.89 -8.26 21.51
CA GLU A 153 11.23 -9.42 22.10
C GLU A 153 10.33 -10.11 21.09
N ALA A 154 9.52 -9.37 20.34
CA ALA A 154 8.69 -9.94 19.28
C ALA A 154 9.50 -10.67 18.21
N PHE A 155 10.66 -10.14 17.80
CA PHE A 155 11.56 -10.83 16.87
C PHE A 155 12.19 -12.08 17.49
N CYS A 156 12.59 -12.05 18.76
CA CYS A 156 13.13 -13.22 19.46
C CYS A 156 12.07 -14.31 19.70
N CYS A 157 10.82 -13.92 19.94
CA CYS A 157 9.67 -14.80 20.11
C CYS A 157 9.06 -15.26 18.78
N THR A 158 9.47 -14.68 17.65
CA THR A 158 9.03 -15.13 16.34
C THR A 158 9.64 -16.51 16.11
N GLU A 159 8.78 -17.53 16.18
CA GLU A 159 9.21 -18.90 16.01
C GLU A 159 9.85 -19.10 14.63
N TRP A 160 10.94 -19.87 14.58
CA TRP A 160 11.74 -20.07 13.37
C TRP A 160 10.94 -20.64 12.20
N TRP A 161 9.80 -21.32 12.46
CA TRP A 161 8.92 -21.87 11.43
C TRP A 161 8.03 -20.83 10.73
N ALA A 162 7.86 -19.63 11.30
CA ALA A 162 7.11 -18.55 10.66
C ALA A 162 7.84 -17.98 9.44
N TRP A 163 9.18 -18.04 9.44
CA TRP A 163 10.04 -17.52 8.38
C TRP A 163 9.86 -18.26 7.03
N PRO A 164 9.89 -19.61 6.97
CA PRO A 164 9.54 -20.35 5.76
C PRO A 164 8.17 -19.98 5.18
N LEU A 165 7.17 -19.79 6.04
CA LEU A 165 5.80 -19.50 5.61
C LEU A 165 5.70 -18.12 4.95
N LEU A 166 6.42 -17.14 5.48
CA LEU A 166 6.56 -15.81 4.86
C LEU A 166 7.30 -15.89 3.51
N ILE A 167 8.39 -16.66 3.43
CA ILE A 167 9.13 -16.87 2.17
C ILE A 167 8.26 -17.52 1.10
N VAL A 168 7.51 -18.57 1.45
CA VAL A 168 6.58 -19.26 0.54
C VAL A 168 5.50 -18.30 0.05
N THR A 169 4.94 -17.48 0.94
CA THR A 169 3.90 -16.49 0.58
C THR A 169 4.44 -15.45 -0.42
N VAL A 170 5.64 -14.92 -0.17
CA VAL A 170 6.31 -13.98 -1.09
C VAL A 170 6.63 -14.66 -2.43
N ALA A 171 7.13 -15.89 -2.41
CA ALA A 171 7.45 -16.65 -3.62
C ALA A 171 6.21 -16.94 -4.46
N LEU A 172 5.10 -17.33 -3.83
CA LEU A 172 3.82 -17.54 -4.50
C LEU A 172 3.30 -16.24 -5.13
N PHE A 173 3.39 -15.11 -4.43
CA PHE A 173 2.96 -13.82 -4.97
C PHE A 173 3.79 -13.41 -6.20
N VAL A 174 5.12 -13.54 -6.12
CA VAL A 174 6.03 -13.32 -7.27
C VAL A 174 5.70 -14.28 -8.42
N TRP A 175 5.42 -15.54 -8.11
CA TRP A 175 5.07 -16.55 -9.11
C TRP A 175 3.77 -16.22 -9.82
N VAL A 176 2.71 -15.80 -9.10
CA VAL A 176 1.43 -15.39 -9.69
C VAL A 176 1.63 -14.22 -10.66
N VAL A 177 2.36 -13.18 -10.26
CA VAL A 177 2.62 -12.01 -11.12
C VAL A 177 3.51 -12.38 -12.31
N LYS A 178 4.47 -13.29 -12.12
CA LYS A 178 5.28 -13.81 -13.22
C LYS A 178 4.47 -14.64 -14.21
N TYR A 179 3.58 -15.50 -13.72
CA TYR A 179 2.67 -16.29 -14.54
C TYR A 179 1.78 -15.39 -15.38
N ASP A 180 1.21 -14.34 -14.78
CA ASP A 180 0.42 -13.34 -15.51
C ASP A 180 1.25 -12.58 -16.56
N HIS A 181 2.48 -12.18 -16.22
CA HIS A 181 3.39 -11.53 -17.16
C HIS A 181 3.75 -12.46 -18.34
N ASP A 182 4.14 -13.71 -18.08
CA ASP A 182 4.51 -14.69 -19.11
C ASP A 182 3.31 -15.05 -20.00
N LYS A 183 2.07 -15.05 -19.46
CA LYS A 183 0.82 -15.28 -20.23
C LYS A 183 0.55 -14.17 -21.25
N HIS A 184 0.76 -12.92 -20.86
CA HIS A 184 0.50 -11.76 -21.73
C HIS A 184 1.71 -11.38 -22.59
N HIS A 185 2.92 -11.86 -22.25
CA HIS A 185 4.17 -11.66 -22.99
C HIS A 185 4.81 -13.00 -23.34
N PRO A 186 4.19 -13.82 -24.21
CA PRO A 186 4.73 -15.12 -24.56
C PRO A 186 6.13 -14.94 -25.16
N LYS A 187 7.12 -15.56 -24.52
CA LYS A 187 8.52 -15.52 -24.97
C LYS A 187 8.57 -15.88 -26.45
N ARG A 188 9.07 -14.96 -27.28
CA ARG A 188 9.42 -15.16 -28.70
C ARG A 188 10.52 -16.22 -28.93
N ARG A 189 10.69 -17.21 -28.04
CA ARG A 189 11.61 -18.35 -28.23
C ARG A 189 11.09 -19.35 -29.28
N SER A 190 9.79 -19.33 -29.61
CA SER A 190 9.22 -20.25 -30.61
C SER A 190 9.48 -19.82 -32.07
N LYS A 191 9.49 -18.50 -32.38
CA LYS A 191 9.61 -18.03 -33.77
C LYS A 191 11.02 -18.21 -34.36
N LYS A 192 12.06 -18.10 -33.53
CA LYS A 192 13.45 -18.26 -33.99
C LYS A 192 13.84 -19.71 -34.32
N ARG A 193 13.11 -20.70 -33.80
CA ARG A 193 13.38 -22.14 -34.04
C ARG A 193 12.64 -22.68 -35.27
N THR A 194 11.53 -22.05 -35.66
CA THR A 194 10.75 -22.42 -36.86
C THR A 194 11.32 -21.80 -38.13
N ASP A 195 11.89 -20.59 -38.07
CA ASP A 195 12.55 -19.98 -39.23
C ASP A 195 13.88 -20.69 -39.60
N ASN A 196 14.65 -21.14 -38.61
CA ASN A 196 15.88 -21.93 -38.82
C ASN A 196 15.62 -23.39 -39.26
N ALA A 197 14.39 -23.90 -39.11
CA ALA A 197 14.00 -25.23 -39.56
C ALA A 197 13.38 -25.20 -40.98
N LYS A 198 13.00 -24.03 -41.50
CA LYS A 198 12.54 -23.83 -42.88
C LYS A 198 13.66 -23.43 -43.85
N THR A 199 14.86 -23.15 -43.33
CA THR A 199 16.05 -22.73 -44.10
C THR A 199 17.16 -23.78 -44.09
N ARG A 200 16.85 -25.02 -43.69
CA ARG A 200 17.71 -26.19 -43.83
C ARG A 200 17.02 -27.25 -44.66
#